data_AF-A0A3C1UNC6-F1
#
_entry.id   AF-A0A3C1UNC6-F1
#
_cell.length_a   1.000
_cell.length_b   1.000
_cell.length_c   1.000
_cell.angle_alpha   90.00
_cell.angle_beta   90.00
_cell.angle_gamma   90.00
#
_symmetry.space_group_name_H-M   'P 1'
#
loop_
_entity.id
_entity.type
_entity.pdbx_description
1 polymer ?
#
loop_
_entity_poly.entity_id
_entity_poly.type
_entity_poly.pdbx_seq_one_letter_code
_entity_poly.pdbx_strand_id
1 'polypeptide(L)'
;TMAFLMSRFLLNNIIQSKFGDRLEKFNEALKKEGAFYLFTLRLIPAVPFFVVNIVMALTPIPARTFWWVSQVGMLPGTIVFVYAGTQFPSLSVLAEKGAAGILTPQLLVAFILLGFFPFVVKKIIDRFKSK
;
A
#
# COMPACT_ATOMS: atom_id res chain seq x y z
N THR A 1 10.98 -6.74 -4.28
CA THR A 1 12.18 -7.43 -3.76
C THR A 1 13.48 -6.90 -4.35
N MET A 2 13.61 -6.72 -5.66
CA MET A 2 14.83 -6.15 -6.25
C MET A 2 15.20 -4.78 -5.65
N ALA A 3 14.25 -3.85 -5.56
CA ALA A 3 14.48 -2.55 -4.91
C ALA A 3 14.95 -2.66 -3.44
N PHE A 4 14.46 -3.65 -2.70
CA PHE A 4 14.93 -3.93 -1.34
C PHE A 4 16.39 -4.41 -1.34
N LEU A 5 16.74 -5.35 -2.23
CA LEU A 5 18.11 -5.84 -2.34
C LEU A 5 19.07 -4.73 -2.78
N MET A 6 18.70 -3.95 -3.80
CA MET A 6 19.46 -2.80 -4.24
C MET A 6 19.67 -1.80 -3.10
N SER A 7 18.61 -1.46 -2.37
CA SER A 7 18.72 -0.55 -1.22
C SER A 7 19.64 -1.13 -0.13
N ARG A 8 19.55 -2.43 0.12
CA ARG A 8 20.36 -3.13 1.13
C ARG A 8 21.85 -3.18 0.80
N PHE A 9 22.21 -3.27 -0.48
CA PHE A 9 23.62 -3.33 -0.89
C PHE A 9 24.20 -1.96 -1.25
N LEU A 10 23.41 -1.06 -1.84
CA LEU A 10 23.89 0.23 -2.35
C LEU A 10 23.73 1.38 -1.35
N LEU A 11 22.67 1.36 -0.53
CA LEU A 11 22.30 2.51 0.32
C LEU A 11 22.56 2.27 1.81
N ASN A 12 22.88 1.04 2.22
CA ASN A 12 23.02 0.69 3.63
C ASN A 12 24.07 1.57 4.35
N ASN A 13 25.26 1.75 3.78
CA ASN A 13 26.32 2.56 4.39
C ASN A 13 25.95 4.06 4.50
N ILE A 14 25.29 4.59 3.46
CA ILE A 14 24.88 6.02 3.40
C ILE A 14 23.79 6.30 4.43
N ILE A 15 22.86 5.37 4.61
CA ILE A 15 21.71 5.57 5.48
C ILE A 15 22.07 5.23 6.94
N GLN A 16 22.87 4.20 7.21
CA GLN A 16 23.42 3.93 8.55
C GLN A 16 24.20 5.13 9.10
N SER A 17 25.05 5.75 8.29
CA SER A 17 25.83 6.93 8.73
C SER A 17 24.97 8.17 9.00
N LYS A 18 23.81 8.33 8.35
CA LYS A 18 22.91 9.47 8.56
C LYS A 18 21.80 9.24 9.59
N PHE A 19 21.39 7.99 9.81
CA PHE A 19 20.18 7.64 10.56
C PHE A 19 20.36 6.50 11.57
N GLY A 20 21.59 6.09 11.88
CA GLY A 20 21.92 4.95 12.75
C GLY A 20 21.11 4.87 14.05
N ASP A 21 21.10 5.93 14.85
CA ASP A 21 20.40 5.94 16.15
C ASP A 21 18.88 5.75 16.04
N ARG A 22 18.26 6.27 14.97
CA ARG A 22 16.82 6.09 14.73
C ARG A 22 16.53 4.68 14.20
N LEU A 23 17.43 4.15 13.39
CA LEU A 23 17.36 2.78 12.87
C LEU A 23 17.53 1.74 13.97
N GLU A 24 18.35 1.99 14.97
CA GLU A 24 18.56 1.06 16.07
C GLU A 24 17.27 0.84 16.87
N LYS A 25 16.59 1.92 17.26
CA LYS A 25 15.27 1.85 17.93
C LYS A 25 14.23 1.13 17.07
N PHE A 26 14.26 1.37 15.76
CA PHE A 26 13.35 0.71 14.82
C PHE A 26 13.66 -0.78 14.66
N ASN A 27 14.95 -1.14 14.63
CA ASN A 27 15.40 -2.52 14.55
C ASN A 27 15.07 -3.31 15.83
N GLU A 28 15.11 -2.67 17.00
CA GLU A 28 14.66 -3.28 18.24
C GLU A 28 13.16 -3.58 18.23
N ALA A 29 12.34 -2.63 17.76
CA ALA A 29 10.90 -2.86 17.60
C ALA A 29 10.60 -4.03 16.62
N LEU A 30 11.47 -4.25 15.63
CA LEU A 30 11.31 -5.30 14.61
C LEU A 30 11.94 -6.65 14.97
N LYS A 31 12.75 -6.74 16.03
CA LYS A 31 13.55 -7.94 16.37
C LYS A 31 12.69 -9.20 16.56
N LYS A 32 11.47 -9.07 17.07
CA LYS A 32 10.56 -10.20 17.30
C LYS A 32 9.42 -10.29 16.29
N GLU A 33 9.01 -9.16 15.69
CA GLU A 33 7.79 -9.09 14.87
C GLU A 33 8.02 -8.56 13.44
N GLY A 34 9.26 -8.53 12.95
CA GLY A 34 9.58 -7.94 11.64
C GLY A 34 8.80 -8.51 10.46
N ALA A 35 8.45 -9.81 10.49
CA ALA A 35 7.59 -10.42 9.49
C ALA A 35 6.13 -9.91 9.59
N PHE A 36 5.58 -9.84 10.80
CA PHE A 36 4.23 -9.32 11.02
C PHE A 36 4.13 -7.83 10.67
N TYR A 37 5.13 -7.05 11.07
CA TYR A 37 5.19 -5.63 10.73
C TYR A 37 5.24 -5.39 9.23
N LEU A 38 6.09 -6.12 8.50
CA LEU A 38 6.14 -6.08 7.04
C LEU A 38 4.79 -6.47 6.43
N PHE A 39 4.15 -7.53 6.92
CA PHE A 39 2.84 -7.97 6.46
C PHE A 39 1.79 -6.86 6.62
N THR A 40 1.70 -6.26 7.80
CA THR A 40 0.78 -5.15 8.08
C THR A 40 1.04 -3.96 7.17
N LEU A 41 2.31 -3.55 6.98
CA LEU A 41 2.64 -2.48 6.04
C LEU A 41 2.23 -2.77 4.60
N ARG A 42 2.27 -4.04 4.16
CA ARG A 42 1.84 -4.45 2.81
C ARG A 42 0.32 -4.42 2.64
N LEU A 43 -0.43 -4.60 3.71
CA LEU A 43 -1.89 -4.52 3.69
C LEU A 43 -2.41 -3.08 3.63
N ILE A 44 -1.66 -2.11 4.16
CA ILE A 44 -2.06 -0.70 4.16
C ILE A 44 -1.78 -0.07 2.78
N PRO A 45 -2.81 0.23 1.96
CA PRO A 45 -2.59 0.70 0.58
C PRO A 45 -2.02 2.12 0.53
N ALA A 46 -2.21 2.89 1.60
CA ALA A 46 -1.74 4.27 1.71
C ALA A 46 -0.21 4.39 1.84
N VAL A 47 0.49 3.31 2.21
CA VAL A 47 1.95 3.34 2.36
C VAL A 47 2.60 3.06 1.00
N PRO A 48 3.42 3.98 0.46
CA PRO A 48 4.07 3.74 -0.83
C PRO A 48 5.04 2.56 -0.76
N PHE A 49 4.93 1.63 -1.73
CA PHE A 49 5.73 0.39 -1.72
C PHE A 49 7.24 0.62 -1.75
N PHE A 50 7.71 1.71 -2.37
CA PHE A 50 9.13 2.02 -2.43
C PHE A 50 9.70 2.39 -1.05
N VAL A 51 8.90 3.09 -0.22
CA VAL A 51 9.28 3.45 1.15
C VAL A 51 9.46 2.19 1.97
N VAL A 52 8.49 1.27 1.92
CA VAL A 52 8.58 -0.03 2.61
C VAL A 52 9.85 -0.79 2.18
N ASN A 53 10.15 -0.81 0.88
CA ASN A 53 11.33 -1.51 0.37
C ASN A 53 12.65 -0.94 0.93
N ILE A 54 12.78 0.40 0.99
CA ILE A 54 13.98 1.06 1.50
C ILE A 54 14.08 0.89 3.02
N VAL A 55 13.02 1.20 3.75
CA VAL A 55 13.01 1.13 5.22
C VAL A 55 13.32 -0.29 5.69
N MET A 56 12.66 -1.29 5.12
CA MET A 56 12.87 -2.68 5.52
C MET A 56 14.27 -3.19 5.11
N ALA A 57 14.88 -2.64 4.06
CA ALA A 57 16.23 -3.02 3.64
C ALA A 57 17.31 -2.66 4.65
N LEU A 58 17.02 -1.71 5.55
CA LEU A 58 17.90 -1.26 6.63
C LEU A 58 17.72 -2.06 7.92
N THR A 59 16.78 -3.00 7.92
CA THR A 59 16.44 -3.83 9.08
C THR A 59 17.13 -5.18 9.00
N PRO A 60 17.29 -5.91 10.12
CA PRO A 60 17.88 -7.25 10.13
C PRO A 60 16.99 -8.32 9.46
N ILE A 61 15.84 -7.97 8.88
CA ILE A 61 14.94 -8.94 8.24
C ILE A 61 15.68 -9.70 7.12
N PRO A 62 15.62 -11.04 7.07
CA PRO A 62 16.23 -11.80 5.98
C PRO A 62 15.55 -11.50 4.64
N ALA A 63 16.31 -11.49 3.55
CA ALA A 63 15.75 -11.27 2.21
C ALA A 63 14.68 -12.31 1.84
N ARG A 64 14.85 -13.57 2.29
CA ARG A 64 13.85 -14.63 2.12
C ARG A 64 12.54 -14.29 2.84
N THR A 65 12.63 -13.82 4.09
CA THR A 65 11.47 -13.38 4.87
C THR A 65 10.78 -12.20 4.22
N PHE A 66 11.55 -11.20 3.80
CA PHE A 66 11.01 -10.07 3.06
C PHE A 66 10.25 -10.51 1.80
N TRP A 67 10.82 -11.43 1.02
CA TRP A 67 10.23 -11.92 -0.21
C TRP A 67 8.90 -12.64 0.05
N TRP A 68 8.88 -13.71 0.85
CA TRP A 68 7.66 -14.51 1.01
C TRP A 68 6.55 -13.73 1.74
N VAL A 69 6.90 -12.96 2.77
CA VAL A 69 5.92 -12.14 3.50
C VAL A 69 5.32 -11.08 2.58
N SER A 70 6.13 -10.46 1.71
CA SER A 70 5.61 -9.49 0.74
C SER A 70 4.65 -10.14 -0.24
N GLN A 71 4.92 -11.38 -0.70
CA GLN A 71 3.98 -12.10 -1.56
C GLN A 71 2.64 -12.28 -0.86
N VAL A 72 2.64 -12.85 0.35
CA VAL A 72 1.40 -13.12 1.10
C VAL A 72 0.68 -11.83 1.49
N GLY A 73 1.41 -10.81 1.95
CA GLY A 73 0.83 -9.52 2.36
C GLY A 73 0.25 -8.69 1.21
N MET A 74 0.73 -8.86 -0.03
CA MET A 74 0.20 -8.15 -1.19
C MET A 74 -0.95 -8.89 -1.88
N LEU A 75 -1.17 -10.17 -1.57
CA LEU A 75 -2.25 -10.95 -2.20
C LEU A 75 -3.64 -10.35 -1.98
N PRO A 76 -4.06 -9.99 -0.74
CA PRO A 76 -5.40 -9.43 -0.53
C PRO A 76 -5.63 -8.15 -1.33
N GLY A 77 -4.66 -7.23 -1.32
CA GLY A 77 -4.71 -6.01 -2.11
C GLY A 77 -4.78 -6.30 -3.61
N THR A 78 -3.92 -7.23 -4.09
CA THR A 78 -3.92 -7.66 -5.50
C THR A 78 -5.28 -8.23 -5.92
N ILE A 79 -5.90 -9.08 -5.08
CA ILE A 79 -7.23 -9.65 -5.37
C ILE A 79 -8.27 -8.53 -5.50
N VAL A 80 -8.29 -7.57 -4.58
CA VAL A 80 -9.22 -6.43 -4.64
C VAL A 80 -8.98 -5.59 -5.89
N PHE A 81 -7.72 -5.30 -6.23
CA PHE A 81 -7.37 -4.52 -7.43
C PHE A 81 -7.73 -5.26 -8.73
N VAL A 82 -7.44 -6.55 -8.82
CA VAL A 82 -7.79 -7.37 -10.00
C VAL A 82 -9.30 -7.46 -10.14
N TYR A 83 -10.02 -7.71 -9.04
CA TYR A 83 -11.49 -7.74 -9.04
C TYR A 83 -12.07 -6.38 -9.47
N ALA A 84 -11.56 -5.27 -8.96
CA ALA A 84 -11.95 -3.94 -9.43
C ALA A 84 -11.69 -3.77 -10.93
N GLY A 85 -10.55 -4.28 -11.42
CA GLY A 85 -10.20 -4.31 -12.84
C GLY A 85 -11.16 -5.12 -13.71
N THR A 86 -11.79 -6.18 -13.20
CA THR A 86 -12.80 -6.95 -13.97
C THR A 86 -14.12 -6.21 -14.13
N GLN A 87 -14.39 -5.24 -13.25
CA GLN A 87 -15.56 -4.36 -13.35
C GLN A 87 -15.33 -3.18 -14.30
N PHE A 88 -14.09 -2.95 -14.76
CA PHE A 88 -13.83 -1.93 -15.77
C PHE A 88 -14.41 -2.33 -17.13
N PRO A 89 -14.99 -1.39 -17.89
CA PRO A 89 -15.53 -1.67 -19.22
C PRO A 89 -14.46 -2.25 -20.14
N SER A 90 -14.86 -3.19 -21.00
CA SER A 90 -13.95 -3.81 -21.97
C SER A 90 -13.37 -2.79 -22.93
N LEU A 91 -12.17 -3.06 -23.42
CA LEU A 91 -11.47 -2.20 -24.39
C LEU A 91 -12.31 -1.91 -25.64
N SER A 92 -13.20 -2.82 -26.04
CA SER A 92 -14.16 -2.64 -27.14
C SER A 92 -15.19 -1.54 -26.86
N VAL A 93 -15.72 -1.47 -25.64
CA VAL A 93 -16.67 -0.43 -25.21
C VAL A 93 -15.96 0.93 -25.12
N LEU A 94 -14.69 0.94 -24.70
CA LEU A 94 -13.86 2.15 -24.71
C LEU A 94 -13.51 2.60 -26.14
N ALA A 95 -13.30 1.67 -27.07
CA ALA A 95 -12.99 1.97 -28.47
C ALA A 95 -14.23 2.49 -29.23
N GLU A 96 -15.43 1.95 -28.97
CA GLU A 96 -16.67 2.42 -29.61
C GLU A 96 -17.23 3.71 -29.00
N LYS A 97 -17.15 3.88 -27.67
CA LYS A 97 -17.81 4.98 -26.95
C LYS A 97 -16.85 5.98 -26.31
N GLY A 98 -15.55 5.82 -26.49
CA GLY A 98 -14.53 6.64 -25.83
C GLY A 98 -14.65 6.60 -24.30
N ALA A 99 -14.26 7.69 -23.62
CA ALA A 99 -14.41 7.84 -22.16
C ALA A 99 -15.88 7.76 -21.69
N ALA A 100 -16.87 7.98 -22.57
CA ALA A 100 -18.28 7.83 -22.24
C ALA A 100 -18.69 6.36 -22.05
N GLY A 101 -17.90 5.39 -22.54
CA GLY A 101 -18.08 3.97 -22.25
C GLY A 101 -17.78 3.59 -20.78
N ILE A 102 -17.08 4.46 -20.05
CA ILE A 102 -16.78 4.32 -18.61
C ILE A 102 -17.93 4.84 -17.75
N LEU A 103 -18.82 5.66 -18.30
CA LEU A 103 -19.97 6.22 -17.60
C LEU A 103 -21.12 5.22 -17.53
N THR A 104 -20.88 4.04 -16.93
CA THR A 104 -21.97 3.16 -16.54
C THR A 104 -22.70 3.76 -15.34
N PRO A 105 -24.03 3.55 -15.21
CA PRO A 105 -24.79 4.04 -14.05
C PRO A 105 -24.16 3.61 -12.71
N GLN A 106 -23.55 2.41 -12.66
CA GLN A 106 -22.86 1.88 -11.49
C GLN A 106 -21.58 2.67 -11.16
N LEU A 107 -20.75 2.96 -12.16
CA LEU A 107 -19.53 3.76 -11.98
C LEU A 107 -19.86 5.21 -11.60
N LEU A 108 -20.92 5.79 -12.18
CA LEU A 108 -21.42 7.12 -11.80
C LEU A 108 -21.85 7.17 -10.33
N VAL A 109 -22.64 6.20 -9.88
CA VAL A 109 -23.03 6.08 -8.46
C VAL A 109 -21.80 5.90 -7.58
N ALA A 110 -20.83 5.06 -7.99
CA ALA A 110 -19.60 4.86 -7.24
C ALA A 110 -18.76 6.14 -7.12
N PHE A 111 -18.61 6.93 -8.19
CA PHE A 111 -17.91 8.21 -8.16
C PHE A 111 -18.62 9.27 -7.33
N ILE A 112 -19.96 9.34 -7.40
CA ILE A 112 -20.76 10.21 -6.53
C ILE A 112 -20.54 9.82 -5.07
N LEU A 113 -20.67 8.53 -4.74
CA LEU A 113 -20.43 8.03 -3.38
C LEU A 113 -19.01 8.33 -2.92
N LEU A 114 -17.99 8.11 -3.76
CA LEU A 114 -16.60 8.42 -3.45
C LEU A 114 -16.36 9.92 -3.22
N GLY A 115 -16.96 10.79 -4.03
CA GLY A 115 -16.86 12.24 -3.90
C GLY A 115 -17.56 12.78 -2.65
N PHE A 116 -18.70 12.19 -2.28
CA PHE A 116 -19.44 12.55 -1.07
C PHE A 116 -18.95 11.84 0.20
N PHE A 117 -18.18 10.75 0.07
CA PHE A 117 -17.69 9.94 1.18
C PHE A 117 -16.96 10.77 2.26
N PRO A 118 -16.01 11.67 1.94
CA PRO A 118 -15.33 12.48 2.95
C PRO A 118 -16.28 13.35 3.77
N PHE A 119 -17.33 13.90 3.14
CA PHE A 119 -18.32 14.74 3.81
C PHE A 119 -19.23 13.93 4.74
N VAL A 120 -19.64 12.74 4.31
CA VAL A 120 -20.44 11.82 5.12
C VAL A 120 -19.64 11.36 6.34
N VAL A 121 -18.40 10.91 6.14
CA VAL A 121 -17.52 10.49 7.23
C VAL A 121 -17.27 11.64 8.21
N LYS A 122 -16.95 12.84 7.71
CA LYS A 122 -16.76 14.03 8.55
C LYS A 122 -18.01 14.33 9.39
N LYS A 123 -19.19 14.36 8.75
CA LYS A 123 -20.47 14.62 9.44
C LYS A 123 -20.81 13.57 10.50
N ILE A 124 -20.50 12.30 10.25
CA ILE A 124 -20.68 11.22 11.22
C ILE A 124 -19.75 11.43 12.42
N ILE A 125 -18.45 11.64 12.18
CA ILE A 125 -17.46 11.86 13.23
C ILE A 125 -17.82 13.08 14.08
N ASP A 126 -18.22 14.19 13.46
CA ASP A 126 -18.62 15.41 14.17
C ASP A 126 -19.85 15.16 15.07
N ARG A 127 -20.78 14.31 14.63
CA ARG A 127 -21.97 13.93 15.41
C ARG A 127 -21.63 13.06 16.62
N PHE A 128 -20.55 12.27 16.54
CA PHE A 128 -20.06 11.45 17.64
C PHE A 128 -19.12 12.21 18.58
N LYS A 129 -18.36 13.20 18.10
CA LYS A 129 -17.52 14.08 18.93
C LYS A 129 -18.31 15.15 19.69
N SER A 130 -19.55 15.42 19.27
CA SER A 130 -20.47 16.36 19.92
C SER A 130 -21.36 15.72 21.01
N LYS A 131 -21.08 14.46 21.38
CA LYS A 131 -21.63 13.77 22.56
C LYS A 131 -20.49 13.47 23.53
#